data_AF-A0AAU7UAC3-F1
#
_entry.id   AF-A0AAU7UAC3-F1
#
_cell.length_a   1.000
_cell.length_b   1.000
_cell.length_c   1.000
_cell.angle_alpha   90.00
_cell.angle_beta   90.00
_cell.angle_gamma   90.00
#
_symmetry.space_group_name_H-M   'P 1'
#
loop_
_entity.id
_entity.type
_entity.pdbx_description
1 polymer ?
#
loop_
_entity_poly.entity_id
_entity_poly.type
_entity_poly.pdbx_seq_one_letter_code
_entity_poly.pdbx_strand_id
1 'polypeptide(L)'
;MKVLLDGAWKGDVTDPGRTFVGTLRTGGLPGTAEGHAVQVVFQSAPERVQKPGQHGQYLLSCGERRWALSHFARSDVSDPGTRDEGRPQAWVAEVLDASS
;
A
#
# COMPACT_ATOMS: atom_id res chain seq x y z
N MET A 1 0.85 4.16 12.03
CA MET A 1 2.32 4.01 11.83
C MET A 1 2.67 4.13 10.35
N LYS A 2 3.78 4.76 9.95
CA LYS A 2 4.18 4.94 8.53
C LYS A 2 5.34 4.01 8.16
N VAL A 3 5.26 3.36 7.00
CA VAL A 3 6.33 2.52 6.43
C VAL A 3 6.61 2.85 4.97
N LEU A 4 7.82 2.55 4.54
CA LEU A 4 8.29 2.70 3.15
C LEU A 4 8.41 1.33 2.50
N LEU A 5 7.80 1.21 1.32
CA LEU A 5 7.83 0.01 0.50
C LEU A 5 8.52 0.34 -0.83
N ASP A 6 9.18 -0.65 -1.42
CA ASP A 6 9.66 -0.58 -2.79
C ASP A 6 8.96 -1.64 -3.63
N GLY A 7 8.28 -1.26 -4.71
CA GLY A 7 7.52 -2.21 -5.49
C GLY A 7 6.61 -1.59 -6.53
N ALA A 8 5.79 -2.43 -7.14
CA ALA A 8 4.93 -2.06 -8.26
C ALA A 8 3.59 -2.75 -8.16
N TRP A 9 2.58 -2.13 -8.77
CA TRP A 9 1.31 -2.81 -9.00
C TRP A 9 1.43 -3.83 -10.13
N LYS A 10 0.75 -4.96 -9.95
CA LYS A 10 0.59 -6.05 -10.90
C LYS A 10 -0.90 -6.21 -11.21
N GLY A 11 -1.23 -6.33 -12.50
CA GLY A 11 -2.59 -6.26 -13.01
C GLY A 11 -2.92 -4.88 -13.58
N ASP A 12 -3.99 -4.83 -14.37
CA ASP A 12 -4.48 -3.61 -15.01
C ASP A 12 -5.03 -2.63 -13.98
N VAL A 13 -4.99 -1.33 -14.27
CA VAL A 13 -5.49 -0.27 -13.36
C VAL A 13 -6.97 -0.45 -13.02
N THR A 14 -7.74 -1.05 -13.93
CA THR A 14 -9.17 -1.34 -13.77
C THR A 14 -9.44 -2.72 -13.16
N ASP A 15 -8.41 -3.54 -12.92
CA ASP A 15 -8.57 -4.86 -12.34
C ASP A 15 -8.87 -4.74 -10.84
N PRO A 16 -10.05 -5.20 -10.35
CA PRO A 16 -10.35 -5.19 -8.93
C PRO A 16 -9.44 -6.14 -8.12
N GLY A 17 -8.81 -7.12 -8.77
CA GLY A 17 -7.81 -8.02 -8.19
C GLY A 17 -6.38 -7.49 -8.24
N ARG A 18 -6.17 -6.26 -8.71
CA ARG A 18 -4.84 -5.67 -8.84
C ARG A 18 -4.13 -5.68 -7.49
N THR A 19 -2.85 -6.04 -7.53
CA THR A 19 -2.06 -6.31 -6.35
C THR A 19 -0.73 -5.58 -6.44
N PHE A 20 -0.35 -4.85 -5.40
CA PHE A 20 1.01 -4.34 -5.26
C PHE A 20 1.91 -5.44 -4.73
N VAL A 21 3.05 -5.63 -5.38
CA VAL A 21 4.09 -6.56 -4.93
C VAL A 21 5.38 -5.77 -4.76
N GLY A 22 6.03 -5.95 -3.61
CA GLY A 22 7.24 -5.22 -3.29
C GLY A 22 7.98 -5.79 -2.10
N THR A 23 8.85 -4.97 -1.53
CA THR A 23 9.62 -5.25 -0.32
C THR A 23 9.50 -4.12 0.70
N LEU A 24 9.50 -4.46 1.99
CA LEU A 24 9.61 -3.48 3.06
C LEU A 24 10.99 -2.84 3.02
N ARG A 25 11.07 -1.53 2.75
CA ARG A 25 12.34 -0.80 2.73
C ARG A 25 12.73 -0.34 4.13
N THR A 26 11.79 0.30 4.83
CA THR A 26 12.00 0.84 6.18
C THR A 26 10.66 0.95 6.89
N GLY A 27 10.63 0.66 8.19
CA GLY A 27 9.45 0.89 9.02
C GLY A 27 9.27 -0.15 10.12
N GLY A 28 8.80 0.28 11.29
CA GLY A 28 8.70 -0.52 12.52
C GLY A 28 7.52 -1.49 12.55
N LEU A 29 7.20 -2.17 11.45
CA LEU A 29 6.16 -3.20 11.43
C LEU A 29 6.55 -4.34 12.39
N PRO A 30 5.78 -4.58 13.47
CA PRO A 30 6.16 -5.55 14.49
C PRO A 30 6.32 -6.95 13.90
N GLY A 31 7.48 -7.55 14.14
CA GLY A 31 7.80 -8.90 13.66
C GLY A 31 8.10 -8.97 12.17
N THR A 32 8.53 -7.87 11.55
CA THR A 32 9.05 -7.85 10.18
C THR A 32 10.41 -7.18 10.13
N ALA A 33 11.22 -7.52 9.13
CA ALA A 33 12.50 -6.88 8.87
C ALA A 33 12.51 -6.23 7.48
N GLU A 34 13.37 -5.25 7.29
CA GLU A 34 13.65 -4.69 5.98
C GLU A 34 14.05 -5.81 5.00
N GLY A 35 13.67 -5.66 3.73
CA GLY A 35 13.84 -6.66 2.68
C GLY A 35 12.75 -7.74 2.61
N HIS A 36 11.84 -7.83 3.59
CA HIS A 36 10.74 -8.79 3.52
C HIS A 36 9.80 -8.48 2.35
N ALA A 37 9.38 -9.54 1.65
CA ALA A 37 8.36 -9.44 0.62
C ALA A 37 7.03 -8.98 1.22
N VAL A 38 6.41 -8.00 0.58
CA VAL A 38 5.11 -7.46 0.95
C VAL A 38 4.14 -7.51 -0.21
N GLN A 39 2.87 -7.58 0.14
CA GLN A 39 1.77 -7.49 -0.79
C GLN A 39 0.75 -6.47 -0.29
N VAL A 40 0.31 -5.55 -1.15
CA VAL A 40 -0.83 -4.66 -0.84
C VAL A 40 -1.98 -4.98 -1.78
N VAL A 41 -3.16 -5.23 -1.23
CA VAL A 41 -4.38 -5.43 -2.01
C VAL A 41 -5.39 -4.34 -1.66
N PHE A 42 -6.14 -3.90 -2.67
CA PHE A 42 -7.31 -3.05 -2.45
C PHE A 42 -8.46 -3.93 -1.98
N GLN A 43 -9.08 -3.62 -0.84
CA GLN A 43 -10.22 -4.40 -0.33
C GLN A 43 -11.55 -3.79 -0.75
N SER A 44 -11.76 -2.51 -0.45
CA SER A 44 -13.00 -1.81 -0.78
C SER A 44 -12.84 -0.30 -0.61
N ALA A 45 -13.58 0.48 -1.37
CA ALA A 45 -13.92 1.84 -0.93
C ALA A 45 -15.18 1.72 -0.07
N PRO A 46 -15.25 2.33 1.13
CA PRO A 46 -16.54 2.41 1.83
C PRO A 46 -17.57 3.05 0.88
N GLU A 47 -18.70 2.37 0.74
CA GLU A 47 -19.77 2.70 -0.19
C GLU A 47 -20.17 4.18 -0.05
N ARG A 48 -20.12 4.92 -1.16
CA ARG A 48 -20.25 6.39 -1.24
C ARG A 48 -19.34 7.12 -0.25
N VAL A 49 -18.15 7.50 -0.73
CA VAL A 49 -17.26 8.48 -0.11
C VAL A 49 -18.03 9.79 0.11
N GLN A 50 -18.64 9.95 1.28
CA GLN A 50 -19.35 11.18 1.68
C GLN A 50 -18.39 12.30 2.07
N LYS A 51 -17.07 12.03 2.14
CA LYS A 51 -16.05 12.99 2.55
C LYS A 51 -14.83 12.95 1.60
N PRO A 52 -14.45 14.08 0.98
CA PRO A 52 -13.18 14.20 0.28
C PRO A 52 -12.03 13.77 1.20
N GLY A 53 -11.19 12.84 0.74
CA GLY A 53 -10.01 12.36 1.48
C GLY A 53 -10.11 10.95 2.08
N GLN A 54 -11.26 10.27 1.96
CA GLN A 54 -11.33 8.83 2.24
C GLN A 54 -10.85 8.04 1.02
N HIS A 55 -9.57 7.67 1.04
CA HIS A 55 -9.00 6.70 0.11
C HIS A 55 -9.50 5.30 0.50
N GLY A 56 -9.66 4.39 -0.48
CA GLY A 56 -10.18 3.05 -0.16
C GLY A 56 -9.28 2.28 0.81
N GLN A 57 -9.86 1.27 1.44
CA GLN A 57 -9.17 0.41 2.40
C GLN A 57 -8.19 -0.50 1.65
N TYR A 58 -6.91 -0.40 2.01
CA TYR A 58 -5.88 -1.31 1.54
C TYR A 58 -5.47 -2.25 2.67
N LEU A 59 -5.07 -3.45 2.31
CA LEU A 59 -4.51 -4.43 3.23
C LEU A 59 -3.07 -4.73 2.84
N LEU A 60 -2.14 -4.44 3.75
CA LEU A 60 -0.73 -4.83 3.64
C LEU A 60 -0.53 -6.22 4.26
N SER A 61 0.11 -7.12 3.54
CA SER A 61 0.55 -8.43 4.02
C SER A 61 2.07 -8.52 3.98
N CYS A 62 2.67 -9.08 5.03
CA CYS A 62 4.09 -9.40 5.11
C CYS A 62 4.25 -10.76 5.79
N GLY A 63 4.54 -11.80 5.03
CA GLY A 63 4.45 -13.19 5.50
C GLY A 63 3.04 -13.53 5.98
N GLU A 64 2.91 -14.05 7.21
CA GLU A 64 1.63 -14.42 7.82
C GLU A 64 0.89 -13.22 8.46
N ARG A 65 1.53 -12.05 8.53
CA ARG A 65 0.99 -10.86 9.20
C ARG A 65 0.29 -9.94 8.21
N ARG A 66 -0.77 -9.29 8.68
CA ARG A 66 -1.61 -8.41 7.89
C ARG A 66 -1.97 -7.15 8.67
N TRP A 67 -2.01 -6.02 7.98
CA TRP A 67 -2.36 -4.73 8.55
C TRP A 67 -3.27 -3.95 7.60
N ALA A 68 -4.33 -3.37 8.15
CA ALA A 68 -5.14 -2.41 7.43
C ALA A 68 -4.35 -1.11 7.25
N LEU A 69 -4.45 -0.50 6.06
CA LEU A 69 -3.84 0.78 5.76
C LEU A 69 -4.92 1.86 5.69
N SER A 70 -4.63 3.01 6.30
CA SER A 70 -5.42 4.23 6.11
C SER A 70 -5.05 4.97 4.83
N HIS A 71 -3.81 4.79 4.38
CA HIS A 71 -3.27 5.50 3.23
C HIS A 71 -2.19 4.67 2.55
N PHE A 72 -2.21 4.65 1.22
CA PHE A 72 -1.18 4.03 0.40
C PHE A 72 -0.96 4.84 -0.88
N ALA A 73 0.24 5.39 -1.04
CA ALA A 73 0.57 6.26 -2.16
C ALA A 73 2.06 6.17 -2.51
N ARG A 74 2.40 6.53 -3.75
CA ARG A 74 3.79 6.70 -4.17
C ARG A 74 4.48 7.82 -3.37
N SER A 75 5.74 7.63 -3.00
CA SER A 75 6.49 8.59 -2.20
C SER A 75 6.98 9.82 -3.00
N ASP A 76 7.04 9.72 -4.33
CA ASP A 76 7.70 10.66 -5.24
C ASP A 76 6.75 11.63 -5.96
N VAL A 77 5.45 11.63 -5.64
CA VAL A 77 4.47 12.34 -6.47
C VAL A 77 4.38 13.82 -6.07
N SER A 78 5.17 14.65 -6.75
CA SER A 78 4.84 16.05 -7.02
C SER A 78 4.05 16.22 -8.33
N ASP A 79 3.93 15.17 -9.15
CA ASP A 79 3.38 15.30 -10.51
C ASP A 79 2.50 14.08 -10.90
N PRO A 80 1.17 14.26 -11.11
CA PRO A 80 0.25 13.17 -11.43
C PRO A 80 0.31 12.68 -12.89
N GLY A 81 1.12 13.30 -13.76
CA GLY A 81 1.01 13.18 -15.22
C GLY A 81 1.54 11.90 -15.88
N THR A 82 2.44 11.13 -15.25
CA THR A 82 2.98 9.89 -15.87
C THR A 82 3.13 8.77 -14.83
N ARG A 83 2.08 7.95 -14.71
CA ARG A 83 1.99 6.84 -13.75
C ARG A 83 2.27 5.49 -14.43
N ASP A 84 3.54 5.21 -14.75
CA ASP A 84 3.95 3.81 -14.96
C ASP A 84 4.05 3.13 -13.60
N GLU A 85 2.91 2.67 -13.09
CA GLU A 85 2.79 1.93 -11.83
C GLU A 85 3.21 0.46 -11.95
N GLY A 86 3.65 0.01 -13.15
CA GLY A 86 4.13 -1.35 -13.41
C GLY A 86 5.60 -1.57 -13.06
N ARG A 87 6.36 -0.48 -12.81
CA ARG A 87 7.77 -0.50 -12.43
C ARG A 87 7.96 -0.33 -10.92
N PRO A 88 8.96 -1.00 -10.32
CA PRO A 88 9.29 -0.80 -8.91
C PRO A 88 9.62 0.65 -8.61
N GLN A 89 8.91 1.23 -7.66
CA GLN A 89 9.03 2.60 -7.18
C GLN A 89 8.90 2.61 -5.66
N ALA A 90 9.24 3.74 -5.04
CA ALA A 90 9.06 3.92 -3.61
C ALA A 90 7.62 4.34 -3.28
N TRP A 91 7.04 3.68 -2.28
CA TRP A 91 5.68 3.90 -1.80
C TRP A 91 5.67 4.11 -0.30
N VAL A 92 4.71 4.91 0.14
CA VAL A 92 4.38 5.17 1.53
C VAL A 92 3.10 4.41 1.86
N ALA A 93 3.14 3.63 2.93
CA ALA A 93 1.96 3.03 3.53
C ALA A 93 1.79 3.55 4.96
N GLU A 94 0.58 3.99 5.29
CA GLU A 94 0.20 4.30 6.67
C GLU A 94 -0.70 3.20 7.19
N VAL A 95 -0.17 2.47 8.16
CA VAL A 95 -0.82 1.37 8.86
C VAL A 95 -1.72 1.95 9.93
N LEU A 96 -3.01 1.60 9.86
CA LEU A 96 -3.95 1.76 10.97
C LEU A 96 -3.43 0.89 12.11
N ASP A 97 -3.33 1.48 13.30
CA ASP A 97 -2.75 0.79 14.46
C ASP A 97 -3.33 -0.61 14.59
N ALA A 98 -2.45 -1.61 14.64
CA ALA A 98 -2.83 -2.95 15.04
C ALA A 98 -2.99 -2.92 16.55
N SER A 99 -4.07 -2.28 17.01
CA SER A 99 -4.50 -2.33 18.40
C SER A 99 -4.58 -3.81 18.77
N SER A 100 -3.63 -4.24 19.60
CA SER A 100 -3.64 -5.54 20.26
C SER A 100 -4.77 -5.59 21.28
#